data_AF-A0A8J5VY58-F1
#
_entry.id   AF-A0A8J5VY58-F1
#
_cell.length_a   1.000
_cell.length_b   1.000
_cell.length_c   1.000
_cell.angle_alpha   90.00
_cell.angle_beta   90.00
_cell.angle_gamma   90.00
#
_symmetry.space_group_name_H-M   'P 1'
#
loop_
_entity.id
_entity.type
_entity.pdbx_description
1 polymer ?
#
loop_
_entity_poly.entity_id
_entity_poly.type
_entity_poly.pdbx_seq_one_letter_code
_entity_poly.pdbx_strand_id
1 'polypeptide(L)'
;MLAILAKHRRFHAARALLDEMRRSSLASPAVVLLLTRHYCTARAVAVFRALPSLGFRPSITEFPGLLNALCRYKNVQDAEHLLLSSEEFPFETKSFNIVLNGGCNTVCSVQEAKMFWSAMEIKDI
;
A
#
# COMPACT_ATOMS: atom_id res chain seq x y z
N MET A 1 0.95 3.68 20.57
CA MET A 1 2.40 4.00 20.51
C MET A 1 2.98 3.83 19.12
N LEU A 2 2.81 2.67 18.47
CA LEU A 2 3.32 2.41 17.12
C LEU A 2 2.83 3.40 16.06
N ALA A 3 1.55 3.79 16.09
CA ALA A 3 0.99 4.84 15.26
C ALA A 3 1.66 6.21 15.41
N ILE A 4 2.04 6.56 16.65
CA ILE A 4 2.71 7.83 16.96
C ILE A 4 4.13 7.80 16.38
N LEU A 5 4.87 6.71 16.59
CA LEU A 5 6.21 6.53 16.02
C LEU A 5 6.20 6.60 14.49
N ALA A 6 5.20 5.97 13.87
CA ALA A 6 5.00 6.00 12.43
C ALA A 6 4.69 7.44 11.95
N LYS A 7 3.74 8.13 12.59
CA LYS A 7 3.38 9.53 12.29
C LYS A 7 4.57 10.49 12.39
N HIS A 8 5.48 10.27 13.35
CA HIS A 8 6.69 11.06 13.52
C HIS A 8 7.90 10.55 12.73
N ARG A 9 7.70 9.65 11.75
CA ARG A 9 8.75 9.08 10.89
C ARG A 9 9.90 8.40 11.66
N ARG A 10 9.64 7.96 12.90
CA ARG A 10 10.59 7.20 13.72
C ARG A 10 10.57 5.73 13.33
N PHE A 11 10.91 5.46 12.08
CA PHE A 11 10.75 4.16 11.45
C PHE A 11 11.52 3.03 12.12
N HIS A 12 12.77 3.27 12.55
CA HIS A 12 13.56 2.27 13.26
C HIS A 12 12.88 1.84 14.57
N ALA A 13 12.41 2.81 15.35
CA ALA A 13 11.68 2.55 16.59
C ALA A 13 10.32 1.86 16.31
N ALA A 14 9.62 2.30 15.26
CA ALA A 14 8.34 1.69 14.87
C ALA A 14 8.50 0.23 14.42
N ARG A 15 9.63 -0.11 13.77
CA ARG A 15 9.97 -1.49 13.39
C ARG A 15 10.42 -2.33 14.58
N ALA A 16 11.27 -1.80 15.45
CA ALA A 16 11.67 -2.49 16.68
C ALA A 16 10.45 -2.82 17.56
N LEU A 17 9.52 -1.88 17.70
CA LEU A 17 8.27 -2.09 18.43
C LEU A 17 7.37 -3.13 17.74
N LEU A 18 7.31 -3.14 16.40
CA LEU A 18 6.59 -4.19 15.67
C LEU A 18 7.19 -5.57 15.93
N ASP A 19 8.52 -5.68 15.90
CA ASP A 19 9.23 -6.94 16.15
C ASP A 19 9.00 -7.44 17.59
N GLU A 20 8.95 -6.54 18.56
CA GLU A 20 8.61 -6.84 19.95
C GLU A 20 7.16 -7.30 20.10
N MET A 21 6.20 -6.55 19.54
CA MET A 21 4.78 -6.95 19.53
C MET A 21 4.58 -8.32 18.86
N ARG A 22 5.39 -8.67 17.86
CA ARG A 22 5.38 -9.98 17.22
C ARG A 22 5.84 -11.09 18.17
N ARG A 23 6.94 -10.88 18.90
CA ARG A 23 7.44 -11.86 19.90
C ARG A 23 6.44 -12.12 21.01
N SER A 24 5.59 -11.14 21.32
CA SER A 24 4.54 -11.25 22.33
C SER A 24 3.17 -11.64 21.76
N SER A 25 3.05 -12.00 20.47
CA SER A 25 1.78 -12.32 19.80
C SER A 25 0.71 -11.21 19.85
N LEU A 26 1.14 -9.95 19.99
CA LEU A 26 0.29 -8.75 20.04
C LEU A 26 0.23 -8.02 18.69
N ALA A 27 1.01 -8.45 17.70
CA ALA A 27 0.99 -7.86 16.36
C ALA A 27 -0.29 -8.27 15.62
N SER A 28 -0.95 -7.29 14.97
CA SER A 28 -2.12 -7.51 14.12
C SER A 28 -1.91 -6.93 12.72
N PRO A 29 -2.63 -7.42 11.68
CA PRO A 29 -2.55 -6.87 10.34
C PRO A 29 -2.74 -5.35 10.30
N ALA A 30 -3.69 -4.85 11.10
CA ALA A 30 -3.98 -3.42 11.23
C ALA A 30 -2.76 -2.59 11.68
N VAL A 31 -1.92 -3.13 12.56
CA VAL A 31 -0.70 -2.48 13.05
C VAL A 31 0.34 -2.35 11.94
N VAL A 32 0.49 -3.37 11.11
CA VAL A 32 1.43 -3.34 9.98
C VAL A 32 0.93 -2.41 8.87
N LEU A 33 -0.37 -2.39 8.57
CA LEU A 33 -0.96 -1.44 7.62
C LEU A 33 -0.80 0.02 8.07
N LEU A 34 -0.94 0.26 9.37
CA LEU A 34 -0.77 1.59 9.93
C LEU A 34 0.67 2.06 9.79
N LEU A 35 1.65 1.16 9.91
CA LEU A 35 3.03 1.46 9.53
C LEU A 35 3.12 1.83 8.06
N THR A 36 2.62 0.97 7.18
CA THR A 36 2.66 1.16 5.73
C THR A 36 2.13 2.52 5.29
N ARG A 37 1.08 3.05 5.95
CA ARG A 37 0.50 4.38 5.70
C ARG A 37 1.38 5.58 6.08
N HIS A 38 2.44 5.36 6.84
CA HIS A 38 3.32 6.42 7.35
C HIS A 38 4.77 6.25 6.89
N TYR A 39 5.15 5.07 6.40
CA TYR A 39 6.42 4.84 5.73
C TYR A 39 6.48 5.55 4.39
N CYS A 40 7.69 5.98 3.99
CA CYS A 40 7.98 6.34 2.61
C CYS A 40 7.65 5.17 1.68
N THR A 41 7.28 5.44 0.43
CA THR A 41 6.64 4.45 -0.46
C THR A 41 7.42 3.17 -0.68
N ALA A 42 8.72 3.28 -0.96
CA ALA A 42 9.58 2.10 -1.08
C ALA A 42 9.57 1.22 0.19
N ARG A 43 9.56 1.85 1.37
CA ARG A 43 9.52 1.13 2.66
C ARG A 43 8.12 0.58 2.95
N ALA A 44 7.07 1.29 2.55
CA ALA A 44 5.70 0.84 2.66
C ALA A 44 5.47 -0.45 1.84
N VAL A 45 5.90 -0.44 0.58
CA VAL A 45 5.83 -1.62 -0.30
C VAL A 45 6.66 -2.78 0.25
N ALA A 46 7.89 -2.51 0.72
CA ALA A 46 8.74 -3.55 1.32
C ALA A 46 8.13 -4.18 2.58
N VAL A 47 7.56 -3.37 3.48
CA VAL A 47 6.86 -3.86 4.68
C VAL A 47 5.62 -4.65 4.30
N PHE A 48 4.88 -4.21 3.29
CA PHE A 48 3.69 -4.91 2.81
C PHE A 48 4.03 -6.27 2.19
N ARG A 49 5.06 -6.36 1.33
CA ARG A 49 5.56 -7.64 0.80
C ARG A 49 6.14 -8.56 1.87
N ALA A 50 6.61 -8.01 2.99
CA ALA A 50 7.07 -8.80 4.11
C ALA A 50 5.92 -9.37 4.97
N LEU A 51 4.68 -8.89 4.83
CA LEU A 51 3.52 -9.36 5.62
C LEU A 51 3.37 -10.89 5.65
N PRO A 52 3.45 -11.62 4.52
CA PRO A 52 3.33 -13.07 4.52
C PRO A 52 4.42 -13.75 5.34
N SER A 53 5.67 -13.27 5.25
CA SER A 53 6.79 -13.75 6.07
C SER A 53 6.64 -13.46 7.57
N LEU A 54 5.77 -12.50 7.90
CA LEU A 54 5.39 -12.15 9.27
C LEU A 54 4.17 -12.95 9.77
N GLY A 55 3.66 -13.89 8.97
CA GLY A 55 2.48 -14.71 9.31
C GLY A 55 1.14 -14.01 9.03
N PHE A 56 1.16 -12.83 8.38
CA PHE A 56 -0.03 -12.08 8.04
C PHE A 56 -0.30 -12.19 6.55
N ARG A 57 -1.46 -12.69 6.15
CA ARG A 57 -1.88 -12.63 4.75
C ARG A 57 -2.57 -11.30 4.49
N PRO A 58 -2.00 -10.42 3.65
CA PRO A 58 -2.68 -9.21 3.22
C PRO A 58 -4.06 -9.57 2.63
N SER A 59 -5.13 -9.02 3.20
CA SER A 59 -6.51 -9.28 2.80
C SER A 59 -6.97 -8.34 1.68
N ILE A 60 -8.14 -8.65 1.11
CA ILE A 60 -8.86 -7.81 0.13
C ILE A 60 -9.09 -6.37 0.59
N THR A 61 -8.97 -6.07 1.89
CA THR A 61 -9.14 -4.70 2.41
C THR A 61 -7.83 -3.93 2.53
N GLU A 62 -6.70 -4.64 2.49
CA GLU A 62 -5.41 -4.17 2.98
C GLU A 62 -4.54 -3.71 1.81
N PHE A 63 -4.61 -4.45 0.71
CA PHE A 63 -4.02 -4.05 -0.56
C PHE A 63 -4.63 -2.75 -1.11
N PRO A 64 -5.96 -2.57 -1.20
CA PRO A 64 -6.55 -1.27 -1.57
C PRO A 64 -6.17 -0.15 -0.58
N GLY A 65 -6.00 -0.48 0.70
CA GLY A 65 -5.54 0.47 1.71
C GLY A 65 -4.13 0.99 1.46
N LEU A 66 -3.23 0.14 0.96
CA LEU A 66 -1.88 0.50 0.53
C LEU A 66 -1.91 1.39 -0.71
N LEU A 67 -2.65 0.99 -1.75
CA LEU A 67 -2.79 1.77 -2.99
C LEU A 67 -3.30 3.18 -2.70
N ASN A 68 -4.29 3.30 -1.81
CA ASN A 68 -4.84 4.60 -1.42
C ASN A 68 -3.80 5.45 -0.66
N ALA A 69 -2.99 4.84 0.20
CA ALA A 69 -1.90 5.54 0.87
C ALA A 69 -0.87 6.06 -0.13
N LEU A 70 -0.41 5.21 -1.06
CA LEU A 70 0.54 5.60 -2.11
C LEU A 70 0.02 6.77 -2.95
N CYS A 71 -1.24 6.69 -3.41
CA CYS A 71 -1.90 7.74 -4.17
C CYS A 71 -1.99 9.05 -3.37
N ARG A 72 -2.46 9.00 -2.12
CA ARG A 72 -2.58 10.18 -1.23
C ARG A 72 -1.26 10.92 -1.00
N TYR A 73 -0.14 10.20 -1.03
CA TYR A 73 1.19 10.81 -0.90
C TYR A 73 1.86 11.13 -2.25
N LYS A 74 1.08 11.18 -3.35
CA LYS A 74 1.50 11.50 -4.72
C LYS A 74 2.43 10.48 -5.37
N ASN A 75 2.37 9.22 -4.97
CA ASN A 75 3.16 8.13 -5.56
C ASN A 75 2.24 7.20 -6.36
N VAL A 76 1.52 7.78 -7.32
CA VAL A 76 0.54 7.06 -8.14
C VAL A 76 1.22 6.02 -9.02
N GLN A 77 2.40 6.33 -9.57
CA GLN A 77 3.19 5.38 -10.37
C GLN A 77 3.62 4.14 -9.58
N ASP A 78 4.03 4.30 -8.31
CA ASP A 78 4.34 3.17 -7.43
C ASP A 78 3.07 2.32 -7.18
N ALA A 79 1.91 2.96 -7.03
CA ALA A 79 0.63 2.28 -6.83
C ALA A 79 0.20 1.51 -8.09
N GLU A 80 0.33 2.12 -9.26
CA GLU A 80 0.07 1.51 -10.56
C GLU A 80 0.97 0.30 -10.78
N HIS A 81 2.29 0.48 -10.64
CA HIS A 81 3.25 -0.62 -10.81
C HIS A 81 2.96 -1.76 -9.83
N LEU A 82 2.67 -1.45 -8.56
CA LEU A 82 2.33 -2.46 -7.57
C LEU A 82 1.05 -3.23 -7.92
N LEU A 83 0.02 -2.54 -8.42
CA LEU A 83 -1.23 -3.15 -8.86
C LEU A 83 -1.01 -4.03 -10.09
N LEU A 84 -0.29 -3.55 -11.10
CA LEU A 84 -0.08 -4.28 -12.36
C LEU A 84 0.91 -5.45 -12.25
N SER A 85 1.87 -5.38 -11.33
CA SER A 85 2.89 -6.43 -11.08
C SER A 85 2.48 -7.44 -10.00
N SER A 86 1.36 -7.22 -9.32
CA SER A 86 0.89 -8.13 -8.29
C SER A 86 0.16 -9.32 -8.91
N GLU A 87 0.73 -10.51 -8.78
CA GLU A 87 0.03 -11.78 -9.04
C GLU A 87 -0.72 -12.31 -7.80
N GLU A 88 -0.39 -11.81 -6.62
CA GLU A 88 -0.91 -12.29 -5.33
C GLU A 88 -2.28 -11.69 -4.96
N PHE A 89 -2.61 -10.51 -5.47
CA PHE A 89 -3.88 -9.83 -5.20
C PHE A 89 -4.77 -9.81 -6.45
N PRO A 90 -6.04 -10.19 -6.32
CA PRO A 90 -6.96 -10.13 -7.44
C PRO A 90 -7.13 -8.70 -7.93
N PHE A 91 -7.23 -8.58 -9.26
CA PHE A 91 -7.53 -7.35 -9.97
C PHE A 91 -8.99 -6.94 -9.70
N GLU A 92 -9.21 -6.27 -8.56
CA GLU A 92 -10.53 -5.79 -8.17
C GLU A 92 -10.78 -4.35 -8.67
N THR A 93 -12.00 -4.07 -9.12
CA THR A 93 -12.46 -2.73 -9.55
C THR A 93 -12.13 -1.64 -8.53
N LYS A 94 -12.20 -1.97 -7.23
CA LYS A 94 -11.86 -1.05 -6.14
C LYS A 94 -10.40 -0.56 -6.21
N SER A 95 -9.47 -1.45 -6.51
CA SER A 95 -8.03 -1.14 -6.60
C SER A 95 -7.75 -0.21 -7.78
N PHE A 96 -8.36 -0.47 -8.93
CA PHE A 96 -8.26 0.39 -10.11
C PHE A 96 -8.84 1.78 -9.88
N ASN A 97 -10.04 1.85 -9.29
CA ASN A 97 -10.68 3.13 -8.96
C ASN A 97 -9.81 3.99 -8.04
N ILE A 98 -9.10 3.37 -7.10
CA ILE A 98 -8.17 4.08 -6.22
C ILE A 98 -7.01 4.70 -7.01
N VAL A 99 -6.40 3.94 -7.92
CA VAL A 99 -5.25 4.41 -8.74
C VAL A 99 -5.69 5.47 -9.75
N LEU A 100 -6.81 5.27 -10.45
CA LEU A 100 -7.41 6.25 -11.36
C LEU A 100 -7.73 7.56 -10.63
N ASN A 101 -8.38 7.47 -9.47
CA ASN A 101 -8.69 8.63 -8.63
C ASN A 101 -7.40 9.33 -8.15
N GLY A 102 -6.35 8.56 -7.83
CA GLY A 102 -5.03 9.09 -7.52
C GLY A 102 -4.45 9.94 -8.66
N GLY A 103 -4.43 9.41 -9.88
CA GLY A 103 -3.92 10.13 -11.06
C GLY A 103 -4.71 11.40 -11.38
N CYS A 104 -6.04 11.29 -11.42
CA CYS A 104 -6.93 12.41 -11.75
C CYS A 104 -6.97 13.51 -10.68
N ASN A 105 -7.05 13.14 -9.40
CA ASN A 105 -7.36 14.10 -8.33
C ASN A 105 -6.19 14.42 -7.41
N THR A 106 -5.15 13.58 -7.35
CA THR A 106 -3.99 13.83 -6.47
C THR A 106 -2.79 14.38 -7.22
N VAL A 107 -2.56 13.88 -8.44
CA VAL A 107 -1.48 14.34 -9.33
C VAL A 107 -2.00 15.32 -10.40
N CYS A 108 -3.33 15.36 -10.63
CA CYS A 108 -3.97 16.16 -11.68
C CYS A 108 -3.43 15.84 -13.09
N SER A 109 -3.02 14.59 -13.29
CA SER A 109 -2.41 14.11 -14.53
C SER A 109 -3.41 13.24 -15.28
N VAL A 110 -4.20 13.89 -16.14
CA VAL A 110 -5.21 13.21 -16.96
C VAL A 110 -4.56 12.24 -17.95
N GLN A 111 -3.33 12.54 -18.41
CA GLN A 111 -2.62 11.67 -19.35
C GLN A 111 -2.23 10.34 -18.70
N GLU A 112 -1.68 10.36 -17.48
CA GLU A 112 -1.33 9.12 -16.77
C GLU A 112 -2.58 8.29 -16.45
N ALA A 113 -3.68 8.94 -16.04
CA ALA A 113 -4.94 8.25 -15.80
C ALA A 113 -5.49 7.57 -17.07
N LYS A 114 -5.39 8.23 -18.24
CA LYS A 114 -5.77 7.64 -19.53
C LYS A 114 -4.89 6.47 -19.93
N MET A 115 -3.57 6.60 -19.75
CA MET A 115 -2.62 5.51 -20.02
C MET A 115 -2.93 4.29 -19.16
N PHE A 116 -3.18 4.51 -17.87
CA PHE A 116 -3.56 3.45 -16.95
C PHE A 116 -4.90 2.80 -17.34
N TRP A 117 -5.91 3.59 -17.72
CA TRP A 117 -7.18 3.07 -18.22
C TRP A 117 -6.99 2.15 -19.44
N SER A 118 -6.22 2.58 -20.43
CA SER A 118 -5.93 1.74 -21.61
C SER A 118 -5.17 0.46 -21.24
N ALA A 119 -4.31 0.50 -20.23
CA ALA A 119 -3.63 -0.69 -19.72
C ALA A 119 -4.59 -1.68 -19.03
N MET A 120 -5.70 -1.20 -18.44
CA MET A 120 -6.76 -2.06 -17.90
C MET A 120 -7.50 -2.80 -19.02
N GLU A 121 -7.89 -2.09 -20.08
CA GLU A 121 -8.63 -2.66 -21.22
C GLU A 121 -7.84 -3.79 -21.90
N ILE A 122 -6.51 -3.65 -22.03
CA ILE A 122 -5.64 -4.69 -22.60
C ILE A 122 -5.62 -5.96 -21.73
N LYS A 123 -5.84 -5.84 -20.42
CA LYS A 123 -5.85 -6.97 -19.48
C LYS A 123 -7.22 -7.64 -19.34
N ASP A 124 -8.22 -7.22 -20.13
CA ASP A 124 -9.58 -7.78 -20.14
C ASP A 124 -10.28 -7.66 -18.75
N ILE A 125 -10.07 -6.51 -18.09
CA ILE A 125 -10.59 -6.16 -16.76
C ILE A 125 -11.61 -5.04 -16.84
#